data_AF-A0A7S2J1T3-F1
#
_entry.id   AF-A0A7S2J1T3-F1
#
_cell.length_a   1.000
_cell.length_b   1.000
_cell.length_c   1.000
_cell.angle_alpha   90.00
_cell.angle_beta   90.00
_cell.angle_gamma   90.00
#
_symmetry.space_group_name_H-M   'P 1'
#
loop_
_entity.id
_entity.type
_entity.pdbx_description
1 polymer ?
#
loop_
_entity_poly.entity_id
_entity_poly.type
_entity_poly.pdbx_seq_one_letter_code
_entity_poly.pdbx_strand_id
1 'polypeptide(L)'
;TLADARLQWEGDRPSAKGLRRFADHAAQELGSFSPAQVSDLAWSMARLNFQHEDLLQSLSRAVEHTVRAERGRLSNEAACALLAAYRRIRVLDEAAMRSLSRLICRRLVREPLTPPQTAGVVCAFAELRARDLALFNATTLALCRPNTLEALEWGDL
;
A
#
# COMPACT_ATOMS: atom_id res chain seq x y z
N THR A 1 17.72 13.65 -8.69
CA THR A 1 17.21 12.46 -7.96
C THR A 1 15.91 12.03 -8.60
N LEU A 2 15.71 10.74 -8.86
CA LEU A 2 14.66 10.14 -9.70
C LEU A 2 13.20 10.31 -9.19
N ALA A 3 12.97 11.19 -8.20
CA ALA A 3 11.64 11.46 -7.63
C ALA A 3 10.74 12.34 -8.52
N ASP A 4 11.34 13.07 -9.48
CA ASP A 4 10.63 14.01 -10.36
C ASP A 4 10.56 13.57 -11.83
N ALA A 5 10.68 12.27 -12.09
CA ALA A 5 10.14 11.70 -13.32
C ALA A 5 8.60 11.66 -13.22
N ARG A 6 7.98 12.85 -13.18
CA ARG A 6 6.60 13.03 -13.62
C ARG A 6 6.54 12.36 -14.98
N LEU A 7 5.87 11.22 -15.04
CA LEU A 7 5.46 10.61 -16.29
C LEU A 7 4.56 11.63 -17.00
N GLN A 8 5.20 12.53 -17.75
CA GLN A 8 4.58 13.22 -18.86
C GLN A 8 4.35 12.15 -19.91
N TRP A 9 3.21 11.47 -19.81
CA TRP A 9 2.69 10.65 -20.89
C TRP A 9 2.36 11.62 -22.04
N GLU A 10 3.33 11.91 -22.90
CA GLU A 10 3.07 12.45 -24.24
C GLU A 10 2.64 11.26 -25.12
N GLY A 11 1.34 10.97 -25.10
CA GLY A 11 0.73 9.88 -25.86
C GLY A 11 -0.41 9.21 -25.11
N ASP A 12 -1.57 9.10 -25.76
CA ASP A 12 -2.89 8.62 -25.32
C ASP A 12 -2.96 8.01 -23.91
N ARG A 13 -3.52 8.80 -22.98
CA ARG A 13 -4.07 8.24 -21.74
C ARG A 13 -5.04 7.12 -22.10
N PRO A 14 -4.94 5.93 -21.49
CA PRO A 14 -5.88 4.85 -21.77
C PRO A 14 -7.31 5.35 -21.56
N SER A 15 -8.18 5.08 -22.54
CA SER A 15 -9.56 5.57 -22.50
C SER A 15 -10.25 5.10 -21.21
N ALA A 16 -11.10 5.95 -20.62
CA ALA A 16 -11.85 5.58 -19.41
C ALA A 16 -12.65 4.27 -19.59
N LYS A 17 -13.17 4.03 -20.81
CA LYS A 17 -13.86 2.78 -21.17
C LYS A 17 -12.91 1.58 -21.16
N GLY A 18 -11.69 1.73 -21.66
CA GLY A 18 -10.66 0.69 -21.62
C GLY A 18 -10.23 0.36 -20.20
N LEU A 19 -9.95 1.39 -19.38
CA LEU A 19 -9.61 1.21 -17.97
C LEU A 19 -10.72 0.52 -17.18
N ARG A 20 -11.99 0.88 -17.45
CA ARG A 20 -13.12 0.23 -16.80
C ARG A 20 -13.22 -1.26 -17.14
N ARG A 21 -13.13 -1.61 -18.43
CA ARG A 21 -13.13 -3.03 -18.86
C ARG A 21 -11.98 -3.82 -18.26
N PHE A 22 -10.79 -3.20 -18.20
CA PHE A 22 -9.64 -3.80 -17.54
C PHE A 22 -9.91 -4.02 -16.05
N ALA A 23 -10.46 -3.03 -15.35
CA ALA A 23 -10.78 -3.13 -13.93
C ALA A 23 -11.85 -4.19 -13.64
N ASP A 24 -12.89 -4.27 -14.48
CA ASP A 24 -13.94 -5.30 -14.38
C ASP A 24 -13.33 -6.70 -14.50
N HIS A 25 -12.47 -6.92 -15.49
CA HIS A 25 -11.82 -8.21 -15.71
C HIS A 25 -10.82 -8.53 -14.58
N ALA A 26 -9.99 -7.56 -14.18
CA ALA A 26 -9.05 -7.74 -13.09
C ALA A 26 -9.76 -8.06 -11.76
N ALA A 27 -10.92 -7.45 -11.50
CA ALA A 27 -11.71 -7.73 -10.30
C ALA A 27 -12.20 -9.18 -10.22
N GLN A 28 -12.43 -9.83 -11.36
CA GLN A 28 -12.82 -11.24 -11.46
C GLN A 28 -11.63 -12.19 -11.27
N GLU A 29 -10.47 -11.80 -11.78
CA GLU A 29 -9.25 -12.62 -11.77
C GLU A 29 -8.37 -12.42 -10.54
N LEU A 30 -8.67 -11.46 -9.65
CA LEU A 30 -7.84 -11.11 -8.50
C LEU A 30 -7.49 -12.29 -7.57
N GLY A 31 -8.33 -13.33 -7.53
CA GLY A 31 -8.06 -14.55 -6.76
C GLY A 31 -6.86 -15.36 -7.26
N SER A 32 -6.45 -15.20 -8.53
CA SER A 32 -5.28 -15.85 -9.12
C SER A 32 -3.99 -15.05 -8.98
N PHE A 33 -4.08 -13.80 -8.51
CA PHE A 33 -2.94 -12.90 -8.46
C PHE A 33 -2.05 -13.21 -7.25
N SER A 34 -0.75 -13.16 -7.47
CA SER A 34 0.22 -13.14 -6.38
C SER A 34 0.12 -11.86 -5.55
N PRO A 35 0.56 -11.86 -4.29
CA PRO A 35 0.56 -10.67 -3.44
C PRO A 35 1.23 -9.44 -4.07
N ALA A 36 2.35 -9.65 -4.79
CA ALA A 36 3.05 -8.59 -5.50
C ALA A 36 2.23 -8.02 -6.67
N GLN A 37 1.57 -8.90 -7.45
CA GLN A 37 0.68 -8.46 -8.54
C GLN A 37 -0.52 -7.67 -8.00
N VAL A 38 -1.06 -8.05 -6.84
CA VAL A 38 -2.14 -7.29 -6.17
C VAL A 38 -1.65 -5.89 -5.78
N SER A 39 -0.45 -5.77 -5.20
CA SER A 39 0.12 -4.47 -4.84
C SER A 39 0.43 -3.61 -6.06
N ASP A 40 0.97 -4.21 -7.12
CA ASP A 40 1.31 -3.50 -8.36
C ASP A 40 0.07 -2.98 -9.08
N LEU A 41 -1.00 -3.79 -9.11
CA LEU A 41 -2.29 -3.39 -9.65
C LEU A 41 -2.88 -2.21 -8.87
N ALA A 42 -2.93 -2.31 -7.54
CA ALA A 42 -3.44 -1.24 -6.68
C ALA A 42 -2.65 0.05 -6.88
N TRP A 43 -1.31 -0.03 -6.88
CA TRP A 43 -0.44 1.12 -7.11
C TRP A 43 -0.62 1.70 -8.50
N SER A 44 -0.74 0.88 -9.54
CA SER A 44 -0.96 1.33 -10.92
C SER A 44 -2.27 2.12 -11.05
N MET A 45 -3.37 1.63 -10.47
CA MET A 45 -4.64 2.35 -10.44
C MET A 45 -4.53 3.67 -9.69
N ALA A 46 -3.82 3.67 -8.56
CA ALA A 46 -3.55 4.88 -7.79
C ALA A 46 -2.74 5.92 -8.58
N ARG A 47 -1.71 5.49 -9.33
CA ARG A 47 -0.92 6.38 -10.18
C ARG A 47 -1.76 7.02 -11.28
N LEU A 48 -2.66 6.25 -11.89
CA LEU A 48 -3.61 6.71 -12.89
C LEU A 48 -4.73 7.59 -12.31
N ASN A 49 -4.82 7.70 -10.97
CA ASN A 49 -5.93 8.32 -10.26
C ASN A 49 -7.30 7.77 -10.72
N PHE A 50 -7.33 6.47 -11.03
CA PHE A 50 -8.51 5.77 -11.51
C PHE A 50 -9.11 4.97 -10.37
N GLN A 51 -10.38 5.24 -10.07
CA GLN A 51 -11.12 4.55 -9.02
C GLN A 51 -12.23 3.73 -9.67
N HIS A 52 -12.26 2.44 -9.35
CA HIS A 52 -13.30 1.52 -9.77
C HIS A 52 -13.77 0.73 -8.55
N GLU A 53 -15.00 0.97 -8.12
CA GLU A 53 -15.51 0.49 -6.84
C GLU A 53 -15.40 -1.03 -6.70
N ASP A 54 -15.85 -1.79 -7.70
CA ASP A 54 -15.78 -3.26 -7.67
C ASP A 54 -14.35 -3.77 -7.58
N LEU A 55 -13.41 -3.10 -8.27
CA LEU A 55 -12.00 -3.48 -8.22
C LEU A 55 -11.41 -3.19 -6.84
N LEU A 56 -11.74 -2.04 -6.25
CA LEU A 56 -11.28 -1.66 -4.92
C LEU A 56 -11.81 -2.62 -3.85
N GLN A 57 -13.09 -2.98 -3.91
CA GLN A 57 -13.67 -3.98 -3.00
C GLN A 57 -12.99 -5.34 -3.17
N SER A 58 -12.76 -5.79 -4.40
CA SER A 58 -12.03 -7.04 -4.66
C SER A 58 -10.58 -6.97 -4.18
N LEU A 59 -9.90 -5.84 -4.34
CA LEU A 59 -8.54 -5.62 -3.83
C LEU A 59 -8.51 -5.73 -2.29
N SER A 60 -9.44 -5.10 -1.58
CA SER A 60 -9.52 -5.21 -0.13
C SER A 60 -9.69 -6.65 0.33
N ARG A 61 -10.59 -7.41 -0.32
CA ARG A 61 -10.80 -8.84 -0.03
C ARG A 61 -9.55 -9.66 -0.33
N ALA A 62 -8.87 -9.38 -1.45
CA ALA A 62 -7.63 -10.05 -1.80
C ALA A 62 -6.54 -9.78 -0.75
N VAL A 63 -6.38 -8.53 -0.30
CA VAL A 63 -5.43 -8.16 0.77
C VAL A 63 -5.75 -8.90 2.06
N GLU A 64 -7.01 -8.92 2.49
CA GLU A 64 -7.41 -9.68 3.67
C GLU A 64 -7.13 -11.17 3.54
N HIS A 65 -7.45 -11.75 2.38
CA HIS A 65 -7.18 -13.16 2.10
C HIS A 65 -5.68 -13.45 2.13
N THR A 66 -4.85 -12.64 1.46
CA THR A 66 -3.39 -12.80 1.46
C THR A 66 -2.80 -12.71 2.87
N VAL A 67 -3.23 -11.74 3.68
CA VAL A 67 -2.75 -11.60 5.06
C VAL A 67 -3.15 -12.79 5.94
N ARG A 68 -4.36 -13.34 5.74
CA ARG A 68 -4.89 -14.46 6.54
C ARG A 68 -4.35 -15.82 6.08
N ALA A 69 -4.40 -16.10 4.78
CA ALA A 69 -4.15 -17.41 4.19
C ALA A 69 -2.66 -17.73 4.07
N GLU A 70 -1.81 -16.74 3.78
CA GLU A 70 -0.42 -17.01 3.36
C GLU A 70 0.67 -16.67 4.39
N ARG A 71 0.38 -16.69 5.70
CA ARG A 71 1.35 -16.63 6.83
C ARG A 71 2.66 -15.80 6.59
N GLY A 72 2.62 -14.72 5.82
CA GLY A 72 3.78 -13.89 5.56
C GLY A 72 4.39 -13.88 4.16
N ARG A 73 3.68 -14.13 3.05
CA ARG A 73 4.23 -13.88 1.70
C ARG A 73 4.10 -12.46 1.15
N LEU A 74 3.22 -11.62 1.68
CA LEU A 74 3.16 -10.21 1.28
C LEU A 74 4.43 -9.52 1.77
N SER A 75 5.37 -9.10 0.92
CA SER A 75 6.61 -8.46 1.39
C SER A 75 6.35 -7.10 2.04
N ASN A 76 7.35 -6.55 2.74
CA ASN A 76 7.26 -5.20 3.31
C ASN A 76 7.05 -4.15 2.20
N GLU A 77 7.68 -4.33 1.04
CA GLU A 77 7.52 -3.48 -0.14
C GLU A 77 6.07 -3.53 -0.66
N ALA A 78 5.52 -4.74 -0.81
CA ALA A 78 4.16 -4.92 -1.29
C ALA A 78 3.12 -4.33 -0.30
N ALA A 79 3.34 -4.50 1.00
CA ALA A 79 2.50 -3.89 2.03
C ALA A 79 2.55 -2.35 1.99
N CYS A 80 3.75 -1.77 1.84
CA CYS A 80 3.92 -0.32 1.70
C CYS A 80 3.29 0.21 0.41
N ALA A 81 3.43 -0.52 -0.70
CA ALA A 81 2.83 -0.14 -1.99
C ALA A 81 1.29 -0.14 -1.91
N LEU A 82 0.68 -1.12 -1.22
CA LEU A 82 -0.75 -1.13 -0.96
C LEU A 82 -1.18 0.09 -0.13
N LEU A 83 -0.48 0.37 0.98
CA LEU A 83 -0.78 1.54 1.83
C LEU A 83 -0.64 2.86 1.06
N ALA A 84 0.41 2.99 0.26
CA ALA A 84 0.62 4.15 -0.61
C ALA A 84 -0.48 4.28 -1.66
N ALA A 85 -0.95 3.15 -2.24
CA ALA A 85 -2.07 3.12 -3.16
C ALA A 85 -3.35 3.63 -2.50
N TYR A 86 -3.77 3.02 -1.39
CA TYR A 86 -4.96 3.44 -0.61
C TYR A 86 -4.90 4.91 -0.21
N ARG A 87 -3.75 5.37 0.30
CA ARG A 87 -3.51 6.78 0.64
C ARG A 87 -3.73 7.70 -0.55
N ARG A 88 -3.14 7.36 -1.70
CA ARG A 88 -3.18 8.21 -2.90
C ARG A 88 -4.59 8.31 -3.49
N ILE A 89 -5.36 7.22 -3.51
CA ILE A 89 -6.77 7.24 -3.95
C ILE A 89 -7.74 7.70 -2.87
N ARG A 90 -7.26 8.00 -1.65
CA ARG A 90 -8.06 8.46 -0.51
C ARG A 90 -9.18 7.47 -0.11
N VAL A 91 -8.92 6.18 -0.25
CA VAL A 91 -9.85 5.11 0.12
C VAL A 91 -9.42 4.51 1.46
N LEU A 92 -10.29 4.60 2.45
CA LEU A 92 -10.14 3.93 3.73
C LEU A 92 -10.96 2.64 3.71
N ASP A 93 -10.28 1.50 3.58
CA ASP A 93 -10.87 0.19 3.86
C ASP A 93 -10.40 -0.27 5.24
N GLU A 94 -11.28 -0.21 6.24
CA GLU A 94 -10.91 -0.55 7.61
C GLU A 94 -10.41 -1.99 7.77
N ALA A 95 -10.96 -2.93 7.00
CA ALA A 95 -10.62 -4.35 7.12
C ALA A 95 -9.25 -4.65 6.52
N ALA A 96 -8.94 -4.06 5.37
CA ALA A 96 -7.62 -4.09 4.75
C ALA A 96 -6.58 -3.39 5.64
N MET A 97 -6.87 -2.17 6.13
CA MET A 97 -5.98 -1.42 7.02
C MET A 97 -5.67 -2.17 8.31
N ARG A 98 -6.69 -2.75 8.96
CA ARG A 98 -6.51 -3.58 10.17
C ARG A 98 -5.70 -4.84 9.88
N SER A 99 -5.82 -5.41 8.69
CA SER A 99 -5.05 -6.59 8.29
C SER A 99 -3.58 -6.24 8.01
N LEU A 100 -3.32 -5.16 7.29
CA LEU A 100 -1.97 -4.64 7.03
C LEU A 100 -1.27 -4.20 8.31
N SER A 101 -1.95 -3.49 9.20
CA SER A 101 -1.42 -3.13 10.53
C SER A 101 -0.97 -4.37 11.32
N ARG A 102 -1.85 -5.38 11.45
CA ARG A 102 -1.52 -6.62 12.15
C ARG A 102 -0.33 -7.34 11.52
N LEU A 103 -0.23 -7.35 10.20
CA LEU A 103 0.92 -7.93 9.50
C LEU A 103 2.22 -7.19 9.85
N ILE A 104 2.22 -5.86 9.72
CA ILE A 104 3.38 -5.01 9.99
C ILE A 104 3.81 -5.15 11.45
N CYS A 105 2.90 -5.01 12.40
CA CYS A 105 3.18 -5.16 13.83
C CYS A 105 3.81 -6.51 14.17
N ARG A 106 3.34 -7.61 13.56
CA ARG A 106 3.93 -8.94 13.77
C ARG A 106 5.34 -9.06 13.21
N ARG A 107 5.67 -8.31 12.16
CA ARG A 107 6.93 -8.42 11.44
C ARG A 107 7.99 -7.43 11.86
N LEU A 108 7.62 -6.28 12.42
CA LEU A 108 8.57 -5.25 12.86
C LEU A 108 9.73 -5.77 13.72
N VAL A 109 9.54 -6.91 14.40
CA VAL A 109 10.59 -7.59 15.19
C VAL A 109 11.49 -8.48 14.32
N ARG A 110 10.94 -9.22 13.36
CA ARG A 110 11.67 -10.24 12.56
C ARG A 110 12.24 -9.70 11.25
N GLU A 111 11.52 -8.78 10.64
CA GLU A 111 11.80 -8.17 9.35
C GLU A 111 11.45 -6.67 9.46
N PRO A 112 12.34 -5.89 10.11
CA PRO A 112 12.06 -4.49 10.39
C PRO A 112 11.91 -3.69 9.08
N LEU A 113 10.95 -2.77 9.07
CA LEU A 113 10.82 -1.80 8.00
C LEU A 113 12.05 -0.89 7.97
N THR A 114 12.43 -0.45 6.78
CA THR A 114 13.40 0.65 6.64
C THR A 114 12.81 1.94 7.22
N PRO A 115 13.63 2.94 7.58
CA PRO A 115 13.11 4.22 8.04
C PRO A 115 12.09 4.85 7.07
N PRO A 116 12.35 4.94 5.74
CA PRO A 116 11.37 5.50 4.80
C PRO A 116 10.08 4.69 4.71
N GLN A 117 10.17 3.35 4.76
CA GLN A 117 8.97 2.50 4.80
C GLN A 117 8.15 2.76 6.07
N THR A 118 8.82 2.93 7.21
CA THR A 118 8.16 3.21 8.49
C THR A 118 7.41 4.55 8.46
N ALA A 119 8.06 5.60 7.94
CA ALA A 119 7.41 6.91 7.74
C ALA A 119 6.23 6.79 6.78
N GLY A 120 6.40 6.10 5.64
CA GLY A 120 5.33 5.87 4.67
C GLY A 120 4.09 5.17 5.26
N VAL A 121 4.30 4.17 6.11
CA VAL A 121 3.20 3.50 6.85
C VAL A 121 2.49 4.47 7.78
N VAL A 122 3.22 5.24 8.58
CA VAL A 122 2.67 6.23 9.52
C VAL A 122 1.85 7.29 8.77
N CYS A 123 2.39 7.84 7.69
CA CYS A 123 1.71 8.84 6.87
C CYS A 123 0.43 8.28 6.22
N ALA A 124 0.46 7.04 5.71
CA ALA A 124 -0.73 6.40 5.17
C ALA A 124 -1.86 6.27 6.20
N PHE A 125 -1.56 5.82 7.42
CA PHE A 125 -2.57 5.69 8.48
C PHE A 125 -3.07 7.06 8.95
N ALA A 126 -2.18 8.04 9.13
CA ALA A 126 -2.56 9.39 9.55
C ALA A 126 -3.45 10.10 8.51
N GLU A 127 -3.05 10.07 7.23
CA GLU A 127 -3.77 10.74 6.14
C GLU A 127 -5.13 10.09 5.83
N LEU A 128 -5.22 8.76 5.94
CA LEU A 128 -6.48 8.03 5.81
C LEU A 128 -7.34 8.11 7.07
N ARG A 129 -6.85 8.77 8.13
CA ARG A 129 -7.49 8.84 9.46
C ARG A 129 -7.77 7.46 10.06
N ALA A 130 -6.99 6.45 9.68
CA ALA A 130 -7.05 5.11 10.23
C ALA A 130 -6.41 5.10 11.62
N ARG A 131 -7.24 4.97 12.66
CA ARG A 131 -6.77 4.96 14.04
C ARG A 131 -6.29 3.56 14.41
N ASP A 132 -4.98 3.40 14.55
CA ASP A 132 -4.37 2.16 15.06
C ASP A 132 -3.22 2.48 16.02
N LEU A 133 -3.54 2.58 17.31
CA LEU A 133 -2.58 2.94 18.35
C LEU A 133 -1.44 1.92 18.46
N ALA A 134 -1.73 0.63 18.24
CA ALA A 134 -0.71 -0.42 18.32
C ALA A 134 0.32 -0.23 17.20
N LEU A 135 -0.13 0.08 15.98
CA LEU A 135 0.76 0.39 14.87
C LEU A 135 1.60 1.63 15.15
N PHE A 136 0.99 2.75 15.57
CA PHE A 136 1.73 3.98 15.87
C PHE A 136 2.80 3.76 16.95
N ASN A 137 2.46 3.08 18.04
CA ASN A 137 3.44 2.75 19.08
C ASN A 137 4.57 1.88 18.54
N ALA A 138 4.24 0.87 17.72
CA ALA A 138 5.24 -0.03 17.16
C ALA A 138 6.17 0.68 16.16
N THR A 139 5.65 1.56 15.31
CA THR A 139 6.45 2.32 14.35
C THR A 139 7.27 3.43 15.03
N THR A 140 6.76 4.08 16.06
CA THR A 140 7.54 5.01 16.89
C THR A 140 8.75 4.30 17.52
N LEU A 141 8.54 3.13 18.14
CA LEU A 141 9.64 2.35 18.69
C LEU A 141 10.65 1.91 17.63
N ALA A 142 10.19 1.61 16.40
CA ALA A 142 11.08 1.28 15.29
C ALA A 142 11.94 2.47 14.86
N LEU A 143 11.36 3.68 14.79
CA LEU A 143 12.06 4.92 14.43
C LEU A 143 13.04 5.41 15.50
N CYS A 144 12.77 5.17 16.77
CA CYS A 144 13.63 5.61 17.88
C CYS A 144 14.94 4.80 18.03
N ARG A 145 15.25 3.86 17.12
CA ARG A 145 16.52 3.14 17.16
C ARG A 145 17.68 4.07 16.74
N PRO A 146 18.86 4.00 17.37
CA PRO A 146 19.92 5.00 17.25
C PRO A 146 20.35 5.37 15.82
N ASN A 147 20.27 4.42 14.89
CA ASN A 147 20.74 4.60 13.51
C ASN A 147 19.61 4.84 12.50
N THR A 148 18.36 5.03 12.96
CA THR A 148 17.18 5.02 12.08
C THR A 148 16.73 6.43 11.70
N LEU A 149 16.84 7.41 12.60
CA LEU A 149 16.51 8.80 12.31
C LEU A 149 17.55 9.49 11.41
N GLU A 150 18.82 9.13 11.57
CA GLU A 150 19.92 9.68 10.77
C GLU A 150 19.90 9.22 9.31
N ALA A 151 19.19 8.12 9.03
CA ALA A 151 19.05 7.54 7.69
C ALA A 151 17.81 8.06 6.92
N LEU A 152 17.01 8.95 7.52
CA LEU A 152 15.87 9.59 6.85
C LEU A 152 16.30 10.86 6.13
N GLU A 153 15.89 11.02 4.87
CA GLU A 153 15.98 12.30 4.18
C GLU A 153 14.73 13.14 4.45
N TRP A 154 14.82 14.47 4.33
CA TRP A 154 13.66 15.35 4.49
C TRP A 154 12.50 15.04 3.54
N GLY A 155 12.76 14.38 2.40
CA GLY A 155 11.72 13.93 1.46
C GLY A 155 10.95 12.68 1.92
N ASP A 156 11.41 12.00 2.97
CA ASP A 156 10.77 10.81 3.52
C ASP A 156 9.72 11.13 4.61
N LEU A 157 9.68 12.39 5.09
CA LEU A 157 8.75 12.92 6.10
C LEU A 157 7.59 13.67 5.46
#